data_AF-V5EML7-F1
#
_entry.id   AF-V5EML7-F1
#
_cell.length_a   1.000
_cell.length_b   1.000
_cell.length_c   1.000
_cell.angle_alpha   90.00
_cell.angle_beta   90.00
_cell.angle_gamma   90.00
#
_symmetry.space_group_name_H-M   'P 1'
#
loop_
_entity.id
_entity.type
_entity.pdbx_description
1 polymer ?
#
loop_
_entity_poly.entity_id
_entity_poly.type
_entity_poly.pdbx_seq_one_letter_code
_entity_poly.pdbx_strand_id
1 'polypeptide(L)' 'MGRLPRIKQELRQKGLDSLVIEQALEDTDVDWFEICLKAKEKKFGDRLAADHAEKVKMVRYLQYCGHPMSAILECIF' A
#
# COMPACT_ATOMS: atom_id res chain seq x y z
N MET A 1 1.33 6.88 11.37
CA MET A 1 0.32 5.98 10.78
C MET A 1 0.75 5.73 9.34
N GLY A 2 0.96 4.46 8.97
CA GLY A 2 1.73 4.00 7.81
C GLY A 2 2.85 3.07 8.30
N ARG A 3 2.50 1.81 8.62
CA ARG A 3 3.38 0.88 9.37
C ARG A 3 4.39 0.13 8.48
N LEU A 4 4.11 -0.04 7.19
CA LEU A 4 4.95 -0.84 6.27
C LEU A 4 6.36 -0.29 6.01
N PRO A 5 6.57 1.03 5.75
CA PRO A 5 7.91 1.57 5.52
C PRO A 5 8.81 1.43 6.75
N ARG A 6 8.22 1.53 7.95
CA ARG A 6 8.91 1.36 9.22
C ARG A 6 9.28 -0.09 9.49
N ILE A 7 8.35 -1.03 9.25
CA ILE A 7 8.61 -2.47 9.39
C ILE A 7 9.71 -2.92 8.43
N LYS A 8 9.66 -2.52 7.14
CA LYS A 8 10.73 -2.84 6.19
C LYS A 8 12.08 -2.25 6.60
N GLN A 9 12.10 -1.02 7.11
CA GLN A 9 13.33 -0.37 7.58
C GLN A 9 13.88 -1.04 8.85
N GLU A 10 13.03 -1.42 9.80
CA GLU A 10 13.41 -2.15 11.01
C GLU A 10 13.94 -3.55 10.67
N LEU A 11 13.33 -4.26 9.71
CA LEU A 11 13.81 -5.57 9.26
C LEU A 11 15.14 -5.47 8.50
N ARG A 12 15.32 -4.44 7.66
CA ARG A 12 16.62 -4.16 7.01
C ARG A 12 17.71 -3.79 8.02
N GLN A 13 17.38 -2.99 9.04
CA GLN A 13 18.32 -2.66 10.12
C GLN A 13 18.71 -3.88 10.96
N LYS A 14 17.87 -4.93 10.97
CA LYS A 14 18.17 -6.24 11.57
C LYS A 14 18.95 -7.18 10.64
N GLY A 15 19.37 -6.71 9.46
CA GLY A 15 20.22 -7.47 8.53
C GLY A 15 19.47 -8.50 7.67
N LEU A 16 18.14 -8.42 7.60
CA LEU A 16 17.35 -9.31 6.75
C LEU A 16 17.42 -8.85 5.29
N ASP A 17 17.66 -9.81 4.40
CA ASP A 17 17.71 -9.57 2.96
C ASP A 17 16.38 -9.01 2.46
N SER A 18 16.45 -8.06 1.54
CA SER A 18 15.28 -7.45 0.90
C SER A 18 14.34 -8.48 0.29
N LEU A 19 14.88 -9.57 -0.27
CA LEU A 19 14.12 -10.65 -0.87
C LEU A 19 13.32 -11.42 0.21
N VAL A 20 13.92 -11.67 1.37
CA VAL A 20 13.27 -12.33 2.51
C VAL A 20 12.17 -11.46 3.10
N ILE A 21 12.37 -10.13 3.13
CA ILE A 21 11.34 -9.19 3.60
C ILE A 21 10.16 -9.14 2.62
N GLU A 22 10.42 -9.16 1.33
CA GLU A 22 9.36 -9.20 0.31
C GLU A 22 8.62 -10.53 0.35
N GLN A 23 9.33 -11.66 0.41
CA GLN A 23 8.73 -12.99 0.54
C GLN A 23 7.88 -13.13 1.82
N ALA A 24 8.37 -12.65 2.96
CA ALA A 24 7.60 -12.72 4.21
C ALA A 24 6.34 -11.84 4.17
N LEU A 25 6.37 -10.72 3.46
CA LEU A 25 5.19 -9.87 3.27
C LEU A 25 4.18 -10.47 2.28
N GLU A 26 4.65 -11.28 1.34
CA GLU A 26 3.82 -12.10 0.44
C GLU A 26 3.23 -13.32 1.14
N ASP A 27 3.99 -14.00 2.01
CA ASP A 27 3.57 -15.18 2.77
C ASP A 27 2.62 -14.86 3.93
N THR A 28 2.56 -13.59 4.35
CA THR A 28 1.58 -13.21 5.37
C THR A 28 0.24 -13.02 4.69
N ASP A 29 -0.79 -13.71 5.18
CA ASP A 29 -2.22 -13.65 4.79
C ASP A 29 -2.88 -12.27 5.08
N VAL A 30 -2.12 -11.20 4.91
CA VAL A 30 -2.56 -9.83 5.10
C VAL A 30 -3.30 -9.41 3.84
N ASP A 31 -4.58 -9.14 4.01
CA ASP A 31 -5.40 -8.53 2.98
C ASP A 31 -4.97 -7.05 2.79
N TRP A 32 -3.93 -6.86 1.99
CA TRP A 32 -3.39 -5.56 1.65
C TRP A 32 -4.39 -4.69 0.89
N PHE A 33 -5.32 -5.32 0.17
CA PHE A 33 -6.40 -4.64 -0.52
C PHE A 33 -7.35 -3.99 0.49
N GLU A 34 -7.84 -4.73 1.49
CA GLU A 34 -8.73 -4.22 2.54
C GLU A 34 -8.13 -3.02 3.28
N ILE A 35 -6.83 -3.09 3.61
CA ILE A 35 -6.11 -2.00 4.27
C ILE A 35 -5.97 -0.79 3.32
N CYS A 36 -5.70 -1.03 2.04
CA CYS A 36 -5.58 0.03 1.03
C CYS A 36 -6.92 0.72 0.76
N LEU A 37 -7.99 -0.06 0.62
CA LEU A 37 -9.36 0.40 0.42
C LEU A 37 -9.81 1.30 1.57
N LYS A 38 -9.62 0.88 2.82
CA LYS A 38 -9.93 1.70 4.00
C LYS A 38 -9.16 3.03 4.01
N ALA A 39 -7.90 3.03 3.56
CA ALA A 39 -7.11 4.25 3.44
C ALA A 39 -7.61 5.16 2.31
N LYS A 40 -7.99 4.58 1.17
CA LYS A 40 -8.61 5.29 0.04
C LYS A 40 -9.92 5.95 0.46
N GLU A 41 -10.83 5.17 1.04
CA GLU A 41 -12.16 5.63 1.48
C GLU A 41 -12.07 6.76 2.51
N LYS A 42 -11.16 6.62 3.49
CA LYS A 42 -10.94 7.67 4.50
C LYS A 42 -10.53 9.01 3.88
N LYS A 43 -9.82 8.99 2.75
CA LYS A 43 -9.28 10.21 2.12
C LYS A 43 -10.13 10.74 0.97
N PHE A 44 -10.70 9.85 0.16
CA PHE A 44 -11.36 10.15 -1.11
C PHE A 44 -12.83 9.73 -1.16
N GLY A 45 -13.33 9.04 -0.13
CA GLY A 45 -14.65 8.42 -0.11
C GLY A 45 -14.68 7.12 -0.90
N ASP A 46 -15.87 6.54 -1.02
CA ASP A 46 -16.09 5.26 -1.70
C ASP A 46 -15.98 5.36 -3.24
N ARG A 47 -15.98 6.57 -3.81
CA ARG A 47 -15.94 6.75 -5.27
C ARG A 47 -14.65 6.21 -5.91
N LEU A 48 -14.80 5.72 -7.14
CA LEU A 48 -13.68 5.48 -8.05
C LEU A 48 -13.12 6.80 -8.58
N ALA A 49 -11.90 6.76 -9.09
CA ALA A 49 -11.29 7.93 -9.71
C ALA A 49 -12.06 8.31 -10.99
N ALA A 50 -12.55 9.55 -11.06
CA ALA A 50 -13.38 10.01 -12.17
C ALA A 50 -12.57 10.25 -13.46
N ASP A 51 -11.30 10.62 -13.32
CA ASP A 51 -10.41 10.92 -14.44
C ASP A 51 -8.96 10.48 -14.16
N HIS A 52 -8.10 10.62 -15.18
CA HIS A 52 -6.69 10.26 -15.07
C HIS A 52 -5.93 11.11 -14.03
N ALA A 53 -6.29 12.39 -13.86
CA ALA A 53 -5.64 13.25 -12.87
C ALA A 53 -5.96 12.80 -11.44
N GLU A 54 -7.21 12.41 -11.17
CA GLU A 54 -7.63 11.81 -9.91
C GLU A 54 -6.95 10.45 -9.67
N LYS A 55 -6.83 9.60 -10.70
CA LYS A 55 -6.09 8.33 -10.58
C LYS A 55 -4.65 8.56 -10.13
N VAL A 56 -3.93 9.46 -10.80
CA VAL A 56 -2.54 9.79 -10.44
C VAL A 56 -2.46 10.34 -9.02
N LYS A 57 -3.42 11.16 -8.59
CA LYS A 57 -3.49 11.70 -7.23
C LYS A 57 -3.72 10.60 -6.18
N MET A 58 -4.65 9.68 -6.42
CA MET A 58 -4.94 8.55 -5.53
C MET A 58 -3.75 7.60 -5.42
N VAL A 59 -3.13 7.23 -6.56
CA VAL A 59 -1.93 6.36 -6.60
C VAL A 59 -0.80 6.99 -5.79
N ARG A 60 -0.46 8.25 -6.03
CA ARG A 60 0.62 8.96 -5.30
C ARG A 60 0.36 8.99 -3.80
N TYR A 61 -0.88 9.23 -3.40
CA TYR A 61 -1.26 9.24 -1.99
C TYR A 61 -1.09 7.87 -1.35
N LEU A 62 -1.62 6.80 -1.96
CA LEU A 62 -1.57 5.45 -1.38
C LEU A 62 -0.15 4.86 -1.40
N GLN A 63 0.66 5.20 -2.41
CA GLN A 63 2.09 4.89 -2.42
C GLN A 63 2.81 5.58 -1.26
N TYR A 64 2.52 6.85 -1.00
CA TYR A 64 3.08 7.59 0.13
C TYR A 64 2.63 7.00 1.48
N CYS A 65 1.41 6.48 1.58
CA CYS A 65 0.92 5.72 2.72
C CYS A 65 1.60 4.34 2.88
N GLY A 66 2.37 3.90 1.89
CA GLY A 66 3.18 2.70 1.93
C GLY A 66 2.48 1.44 1.45
N HIS A 67 1.40 1.55 0.66
CA HIS A 67 0.70 0.39 0.10
C HIS A 67 1.42 -0.17 -1.14
N PRO A 68 1.36 -1.50 -1.37
CA PRO A 68 1.94 -2.11 -2.56
C PRO A 68 1.14 -1.74 -3.82
N MET A 69 1.81 -1.69 -4.97
CA MET A 69 1.17 -1.31 -6.24
C MET A 69 0.00 -2.22 -6.63
N SER A 70 0.07 -3.52 -6.34
CA SER A 70 -1.02 -4.46 -6.57
C SER A 70 -2.32 -4.01 -5.89
N ALA A 71 -2.29 -3.79 -4.58
CA ALA A 71 -3.45 -3.32 -3.81
C ALA A 71 -3.93 -1.92 -4.22
N ILE A 72 -3.01 -1.03 -4.63
CA ILE A 72 -3.35 0.32 -5.10
C ILE A 72 -4.13 0.26 -6.41
N LEU A 73 -3.68 -0.54 -7.36
CA LEU A 73 -4.39 -0.72 -8.63
C LEU A 73 -5.73 -1.39 -8.40
N GLU A 74 -5.81 -2.37 -7.51
CA GLU A 74 -7.07 -3.05 -7.23
C GLU A 74 -8.13 -2.15 -6.56
N CYS A 75 -7.75 -1.21 -5.69
CA CYS A 75 -8.74 -0.35 -4.99
C CYS A 75 -9.12 0.96 -5.71
N ILE A 76 -8.39 1.34 -6.77
CA ILE A 76 -8.67 2.56 -7.55
C ILE A 76 -9.45 2.25 -8.84
N PHE A 77 -9.36 1.02 -9.35
CA PHE A 77 -10.03 0.57 -10.56
C PHE A 77 -11.31 -0.20 -10.23
#